data_AF-A0A4V0I276-F1
#
_entry.id   AF-A0A4V0I276-F1
#
_cell.length_a   1.000
_cell.length_b   1.000
_cell.length_c   1.000
_cell.angle_alpha   90.00
_cell.angle_beta   90.00
_cell.angle_gamma   90.00
#
_symmetry.space_group_name_H-M   'P 1'
#
loop_
_entity.id
_entity.type
_entity.pdbx_description
1 polymer ?
#
loop_
_entity_poly.entity_id
_entity_poly.type
_entity_poly.pdbx_seq_one_letter_code
_entity_poly.pdbx_strand_id
1 'polypeptide(L)'
;MADRAALIIAVETFFEAGPPVPFAAGDCAELHRALPAAGYNPAKCVLVAGTRTTKAGIESHLKRLPKLIDKADALLVLVVSRGFTHKGRGYLACADTITPDLPETSLAVADLLAALHKTKCKDITVLLDADGLTLPGASEPSGLDGAELTRLFEASPNCTGLVSCEPGERSFESAALKHGIWRHHLIEMFTGKSRAGVGKDGALTAAALHEFLADAVPRTLRRTHDGEEQVPQLYGEANAEAVVADLGKLLGTGGELLDPGRMKRVAFRSEQVGKIKDLTGYRKSSNMPDRANEWARKFVNRAAVADVKADLDNTFDMVREQFGYKRKDLDVSAERDGMGYIRTPDFEYTVTVTINPDDLSEVVWQREVARLSGPDFVKSAGFQAVFGGVFDRLVFEFARPVDVAEFVDQIEDSPPEGVKVGVASDANSAEVVLAGFAGKVTVTPESVVIQGRRGSSTSLLDQFLAFLKKFTGLGEPRALPPAGG
;
A
#
# COMPACT_ATOMS: atom_id res chain seq x y z
N MET A 1 1.33 -24.48 6.49
CA MET A 1 2.23 -23.48 5.88
C MET A 1 3.46 -24.25 5.39
N ALA A 2 3.79 -24.15 4.11
CA ALA A 2 4.94 -24.86 3.55
C ALA A 2 6.25 -24.32 4.14
N ASP A 3 7.23 -25.19 4.35
CA ASP A 3 8.52 -24.78 4.89
C ASP A 3 9.37 -24.11 3.80
N ARG A 4 9.58 -22.80 3.93
CA ARG A 4 10.20 -21.95 2.90
C ARG A 4 11.60 -21.53 3.30
N ALA A 5 12.54 -21.74 2.36
CA ALA A 5 13.92 -21.32 2.46
C ALA A 5 14.26 -20.27 1.40
N ALA A 6 15.35 -19.53 1.61
CA ALA A 6 15.83 -18.56 0.61
C ALA A 6 17.35 -18.50 0.51
N LEU A 7 17.84 -18.26 -0.70
CA LEU A 7 19.23 -17.90 -0.99
C LEU A 7 19.24 -16.57 -1.75
N ILE A 8 19.88 -15.55 -1.20
CA ILE A 8 20.02 -14.24 -1.84
C ILE A 8 21.52 -13.99 -2.08
N ILE A 9 21.90 -13.71 -3.32
CA ILE A 9 23.27 -13.41 -3.74
C ILE A 9 23.31 -12.00 -4.33
N ALA A 10 24.13 -11.12 -3.74
CA ALA A 10 24.21 -9.71 -4.09
C ALA A 10 25.64 -9.33 -4.49
N VAL A 11 25.96 -9.43 -5.78
CA VAL A 11 27.26 -9.04 -6.32
C VAL A 11 27.21 -7.56 -6.73
N GLU A 12 27.52 -6.67 -5.78
CA GLU A 12 27.45 -5.22 -6.00
C GLU A 12 28.72 -4.65 -6.62
N THR A 13 29.89 -5.13 -6.19
CA THR A 13 31.20 -4.59 -6.59
C THR A 13 32.08 -5.67 -7.19
N PHE A 14 32.84 -5.29 -8.22
CA PHE A 14 33.77 -6.14 -8.92
C PHE A 14 35.20 -5.64 -8.71
N PHE A 15 36.17 -6.56 -8.63
CA PHE A 15 37.59 -6.20 -8.55
C PHE A 15 38.10 -5.62 -9.87
N GLU A 16 37.62 -6.17 -10.99
CA GLU A 16 37.99 -5.75 -12.35
C GLU A 16 36.78 -5.66 -13.29
N ALA A 17 35.86 -6.64 -13.24
CA ALA A 17 34.75 -6.75 -14.18
C ALA A 17 33.71 -5.63 -14.06
N GLY A 18 33.93 -4.54 -14.80
CA GLY A 18 32.90 -3.55 -15.12
C GLY A 18 32.41 -2.70 -13.94
N PRO A 19 31.43 -1.81 -14.21
CA PRO A 19 30.88 -0.93 -13.18
C PRO A 19 30.10 -1.74 -12.12
N PRO A 20 30.02 -1.22 -10.88
CA PRO A 20 29.21 -1.82 -9.84
C PRO A 20 27.74 -1.90 -10.25
N VAL A 21 26.95 -2.68 -9.50
CA VAL A 21 25.48 -2.72 -9.60
C VAL A 21 24.90 -1.93 -8.43
N PRO A 22 24.57 -0.63 -8.58
CA PRO A 22 24.14 0.19 -7.47
C PRO A 22 22.98 -0.41 -6.67
N PHE A 23 23.03 -0.21 -5.35
CA PHE A 23 22.02 -0.63 -4.38
C PHE A 23 21.85 -2.16 -4.22
N ALA A 24 22.57 -3.01 -4.96
CA ALA A 24 22.35 -4.45 -4.97
C ALA A 24 22.43 -5.08 -3.57
N ALA A 25 23.43 -4.72 -2.76
CA ALA A 25 23.59 -5.23 -1.40
C ALA A 25 22.49 -4.70 -0.47
N GLY A 26 22.09 -3.44 -0.62
CA GLY A 26 21.02 -2.81 0.16
C GLY A 26 19.66 -3.44 -0.10
N ASP A 27 19.30 -3.61 -1.38
CA ASP A 27 18.04 -4.20 -1.83
C ASP A 27 17.92 -5.65 -1.37
N CYS A 28 18.99 -6.44 -1.54
CA CYS A 28 19.04 -7.81 -1.10
C CYS A 28 18.94 -7.95 0.43
N ALA A 29 19.55 -7.04 1.18
CA ALA A 29 19.44 -7.00 2.64
C ALA A 29 18.04 -6.56 3.10
N GLU A 30 17.35 -5.69 2.35
CA GLU A 30 15.96 -5.34 2.62
C GLU A 30 15.01 -6.50 2.35
N LEU A 31 15.13 -7.15 1.18
CA LEU A 31 14.34 -8.35 0.88
C LEU A 31 14.57 -9.43 1.94
N HIS A 32 15.83 -9.72 2.29
CA HIS A 32 16.18 -10.72 3.31
C HIS A 32 15.49 -10.45 4.65
N ARG A 33 15.40 -9.17 5.07
CA ARG A 33 14.68 -8.75 6.28
C ARG A 33 13.16 -8.90 6.17
N ALA A 34 12.60 -8.80 4.97
CA ALA A 34 11.16 -8.92 4.73
C ALA A 34 10.67 -10.38 4.70
N LEU A 35 11.53 -11.33 4.28
CA LEU A 35 11.19 -12.74 4.12
C LEU A 35 10.45 -13.39 5.30
N PRO A 36 10.80 -13.17 6.59
CA PRO A 36 10.10 -13.82 7.70
C PRO A 36 8.62 -13.46 7.78
N ALA A 37 8.26 -12.21 7.44
CA ALA A 37 6.88 -11.76 7.42
C ALA A 37 6.11 -12.31 6.21
N ALA A 38 6.83 -12.63 5.13
CA ALA A 38 6.32 -13.27 3.91
C ALA A 38 6.29 -14.82 3.98
N GLY A 39 6.40 -15.40 5.18
CA GLY A 39 6.23 -16.84 5.41
C GLY A 39 7.50 -17.68 5.33
N TYR A 40 8.68 -17.06 5.34
CA TYR A 40 9.96 -17.80 5.30
C TYR A 40 10.51 -18.10 6.69
N ASN A 41 11.22 -19.22 6.80
CA ASN A 41 11.96 -19.54 8.01
C ASN A 41 13.28 -18.74 8.06
N PRO A 42 13.47 -17.79 9.00
CA PRO A 42 14.67 -16.96 9.05
C PRO A 42 15.96 -17.77 9.22
N ALA A 43 15.90 -18.95 9.86
CA ALA A 43 17.05 -19.83 10.01
C ALA A 43 17.49 -20.48 8.69
N LYS A 44 16.62 -20.47 7.67
CA LYS A 44 16.84 -21.05 6.34
C LYS A 44 17.00 -19.99 5.25
N CYS A 45 17.11 -18.72 5.62
CA CYS A 45 17.33 -17.60 4.71
C CYS A 45 18.81 -17.18 4.71
N VAL A 46 19.51 -17.43 3.62
CA VAL A 46 20.95 -17.15 3.48
C VAL A 46 21.17 -15.92 2.60
N LEU A 47 21.96 -14.95 3.08
CA LEU A 47 22.42 -13.78 2.31
C LEU A 47 23.93 -13.85 2.05
N VAL A 48 24.31 -13.92 0.77
CA VAL A 48 25.69 -13.88 0.28
C VAL A 48 25.94 -12.51 -0.36
N ALA A 49 26.68 -11.65 0.33
CA ALA A 49 26.99 -10.29 -0.10
C ALA A 49 28.40 -9.89 0.38
N GLY A 50 28.90 -8.76 -0.09
CA GLY A 50 30.22 -8.22 0.30
C GLY A 50 31.36 -9.15 -0.13
N THR A 51 32.33 -9.40 0.75
CA THR A 51 33.54 -10.18 0.42
C THR A 51 33.29 -11.67 0.12
N ARG A 52 32.06 -12.16 0.26
CA ARG A 52 31.68 -13.57 0.02
C ARG A 52 31.22 -13.86 -1.40
N THR A 53 31.19 -12.86 -2.28
CA THR A 53 30.64 -12.95 -3.64
C THR A 53 31.68 -13.28 -4.71
N THR A 54 32.85 -13.77 -4.30
CA THR A 54 33.78 -14.42 -5.24
C THR A 54 33.19 -15.73 -5.77
N LYS A 55 33.63 -16.21 -6.92
CA LYS A 55 33.15 -17.48 -7.50
C LYS A 55 33.28 -18.63 -6.49
N ALA A 56 34.47 -18.77 -5.90
CA ALA A 56 34.72 -19.81 -4.89
C ALA A 56 33.84 -19.64 -3.64
N GLY A 57 33.56 -18.39 -3.23
CA GLY A 57 32.65 -18.08 -2.12
C GLY A 57 31.22 -18.54 -2.42
N ILE A 58 30.69 -18.16 -3.58
CA ILE A 58 29.34 -18.50 -4.02
C ILE A 58 29.20 -20.02 -4.22
N GLU A 59 30.14 -20.68 -4.90
CA GLU A 59 30.13 -22.13 -5.09
C GLU A 59 30.19 -22.90 -3.77
N SER A 60 30.96 -22.41 -2.78
CA SER A 60 30.99 -22.98 -1.43
C SER A 60 29.62 -22.90 -0.75
N HIS A 61 28.93 -21.77 -0.88
CA HIS A 61 27.56 -21.59 -0.39
C HIS A 61 26.58 -22.54 -1.10
N LEU A 62 26.62 -22.60 -2.44
CA LEU A 62 25.77 -23.50 -3.25
C LEU A 62 25.98 -24.97 -2.87
N LYS A 63 27.24 -25.40 -2.69
CA LYS A 63 27.57 -26.77 -2.25
C LYS A 63 27.02 -27.08 -0.86
N ARG A 64 27.00 -26.10 0.04
CA ARG A 64 26.50 -26.25 1.42
C ARG A 64 24.99 -26.03 1.53
N LEU A 65 24.34 -25.50 0.50
CA LEU A 65 22.95 -25.08 0.53
C LEU A 65 21.99 -26.17 1.06
N PRO A 66 22.07 -27.45 0.62
CA PRO A 66 21.19 -28.49 1.15
C PRO A 66 21.33 -28.72 2.66
N LYS A 67 22.52 -28.45 3.23
CA LYS A 67 22.74 -28.53 4.68
C LYS A 67 22.28 -27.26 5.40
N LEU A 68 22.38 -26.09 4.75
CA LEU A 68 22.02 -24.80 5.33
C LEU A 68 20.50 -24.64 5.46
N ILE A 69 19.73 -25.12 4.48
CA ILE A 69 18.28 -25.01 4.47
C ILE A 69 17.58 -26.25 5.04
N ASP A 70 18.34 -27.30 5.33
CA ASP A 70 17.83 -28.63 5.72
C ASP A 70 16.74 -29.11 4.73
N LYS A 71 15.69 -29.81 5.20
CA LYS A 71 14.51 -30.07 4.37
C LYS A 71 13.68 -28.79 4.29
N ALA A 72 13.41 -28.33 3.08
CA ALA A 72 12.44 -27.27 2.80
C ALA A 72 11.52 -27.73 1.67
N ASP A 73 10.26 -27.29 1.69
CA ASP A 73 9.31 -27.58 0.63
C ASP A 73 9.60 -26.70 -0.60
N ALA A 74 9.94 -25.43 -0.37
CA ALA A 74 10.17 -24.45 -1.42
C ALA A 74 11.44 -23.62 -1.18
N LEU A 75 12.09 -23.20 -2.27
CA LEU A 75 13.29 -22.37 -2.25
C LEU A 75 13.12 -21.15 -3.16
N LEU A 76 13.28 -19.95 -2.59
CA LEU A 76 13.47 -18.73 -3.36
C LEU A 76 14.96 -18.46 -3.54
N VAL A 77 15.40 -18.19 -4.76
CA VAL A 77 16.75 -17.76 -5.06
C VAL A 77 16.71 -16.40 -5.72
N LEU A 78 17.41 -15.41 -5.18
CA LEU A 78 17.65 -14.13 -5.86
C LEU A 78 19.13 -14.00 -6.16
N VAL A 79 19.48 -13.68 -7.41
CA VAL A 79 20.82 -13.26 -7.78
C VAL A 79 20.77 -11.88 -8.43
N VAL A 80 21.50 -10.94 -7.84
CA VAL A 80 21.72 -9.60 -8.37
C VAL A 80 23.18 -9.48 -8.76
N SER A 81 23.46 -9.33 -10.06
CA SER A 81 24.83 -9.23 -10.58
C SER A 81 24.84 -8.63 -12.00
N ARG A 82 26.00 -8.71 -12.67
CA ARG A 82 26.12 -8.56 -14.13
C ARG A 82 26.01 -9.95 -14.78
N GLY A 83 25.33 -10.03 -15.92
CA GLY A 83 25.25 -11.23 -16.75
C GLY A 83 26.08 -11.10 -18.02
N PHE A 84 26.48 -12.22 -18.63
CA PHE A 84 27.02 -12.25 -20.00
C PHE A 84 26.89 -13.64 -20.62
N THR A 85 27.05 -13.71 -21.95
CA THR A 85 27.06 -14.97 -22.69
C THR A 85 28.45 -15.23 -23.28
N HIS A 86 28.99 -16.44 -23.06
CA HIS A 86 30.24 -16.90 -23.65
C HIS A 86 30.04 -18.27 -24.29
N LYS A 87 30.26 -18.35 -25.62
CA LYS A 87 30.10 -19.58 -26.43
C LYS A 87 28.72 -20.24 -26.23
N GLY A 88 27.65 -19.44 -26.23
CA GLY A 88 26.27 -19.90 -26.08
C GLY A 88 25.92 -20.40 -24.68
N ARG A 89 26.70 -20.00 -23.66
CA ARG A 89 26.42 -20.26 -22.24
C ARG A 89 26.40 -18.97 -21.45
N GLY A 90 25.43 -18.85 -20.56
CA GLY A 90 25.16 -17.70 -19.72
C GLY A 90 25.90 -17.81 -18.40
N TYR A 91 26.49 -16.69 -17.98
CA TYR A 91 27.28 -16.56 -16.78
C TYR A 91 26.83 -15.34 -15.99
N LEU A 92 26.90 -15.48 -14.67
CA LEU A 92 26.73 -14.41 -13.70
C LEU A 92 28.12 -14.03 -13.19
N ALA A 93 28.48 -12.77 -13.35
CA ALA A 93 29.74 -12.26 -12.83
C ALA A 93 29.79 -12.40 -11.31
N CYS A 94 30.97 -12.70 -10.80
CA CYS A 94 31.33 -12.74 -9.38
C CYS A 94 32.25 -11.55 -9.08
N ALA A 95 32.46 -11.23 -7.80
CA ALA A 95 33.32 -10.10 -7.43
C ALA A 95 34.75 -10.22 -7.97
N ASP A 96 35.24 -11.45 -8.16
CA ASP A 96 36.55 -11.80 -8.71
C ASP A 96 36.54 -12.16 -10.20
N THR A 97 35.45 -11.86 -10.92
CA THR A 97 35.44 -12.01 -12.38
C THR A 97 36.49 -11.08 -13.00
N ILE A 98 37.34 -11.67 -13.83
CA ILE A 98 38.35 -10.95 -14.60
C ILE A 98 38.14 -11.21 -16.08
N THR A 99 38.39 -10.16 -16.85
CA THR A 99 38.06 -10.16 -18.27
C THR A 99 38.89 -11.11 -19.14
N PRO A 100 40.17 -11.38 -18.81
CA PRO A 100 40.95 -12.41 -19.51
C PRO A 100 40.47 -13.85 -19.31
N ASP A 101 39.69 -14.13 -18.26
CA ASP A 101 39.31 -15.49 -17.88
C ASP A 101 37.85 -15.57 -17.40
N LEU A 102 36.95 -15.01 -18.21
CA LEU A 102 35.53 -14.83 -17.87
C LEU A 102 34.84 -16.13 -17.41
N PRO A 103 34.92 -17.28 -18.12
CA PRO A 103 34.21 -18.49 -17.69
C PRO A 103 34.76 -19.10 -16.40
N GLU A 104 36.09 -19.07 -16.21
CA GLU A 104 36.70 -19.67 -15.03
C GLU A 104 36.54 -18.81 -13.78
N THR A 105 36.28 -17.51 -13.94
CA THR A 105 36.07 -16.55 -12.83
C THR A 105 34.63 -16.07 -12.68
N SER A 106 33.67 -16.69 -13.37
CA SER A 106 32.23 -16.42 -13.24
C SER A 106 31.43 -17.68 -12.92
N LEU A 107 30.19 -17.52 -12.46
CA LEU A 107 29.27 -18.62 -12.18
C LEU A 107 28.39 -18.90 -13.41
N ALA A 108 28.45 -20.11 -13.98
CA ALA A 108 27.53 -20.47 -15.05
C ALA A 108 26.09 -20.61 -14.50
N VAL A 109 25.09 -20.12 -15.23
CA VAL A 109 23.67 -20.24 -14.85
C VAL A 109 23.25 -21.71 -14.76
N ALA A 110 23.77 -22.55 -15.66
CA ALA A 110 23.56 -24.00 -15.62
C ALA A 110 24.09 -24.64 -14.32
N ASP A 111 25.23 -24.18 -13.81
CA ASP A 111 25.84 -24.71 -12.58
C ASP A 111 25.08 -24.24 -11.32
N LEU A 112 24.55 -23.01 -11.35
CA LEU A 112 23.59 -22.52 -10.36
C LEU A 112 22.39 -23.46 -10.29
N LEU A 113 21.66 -23.65 -11.39
CA LEU A 113 20.47 -24.52 -11.43
C LEU A 113 20.78 -25.96 -11.02
N ALA A 114 21.90 -26.52 -11.49
CA ALA A 114 22.35 -27.86 -11.09
C ALA A 114 22.62 -27.96 -9.58
N ALA A 115 23.10 -26.89 -8.93
CA ALA A 115 23.25 -26.85 -7.49
C ALA A 115 21.89 -26.74 -6.78
N LEU A 116 20.96 -25.94 -7.30
CA LEU A 116 19.61 -25.80 -6.73
C LEU A 116 18.85 -27.14 -6.75
N HIS A 117 18.94 -27.94 -7.81
CA HIS A 117 18.33 -29.28 -7.86
C HIS A 117 18.81 -30.22 -6.74
N LYS A 118 20.04 -30.05 -6.23
CA LYS A 118 20.57 -30.88 -5.13
C LYS A 118 19.87 -30.63 -3.80
N THR A 119 19.12 -29.53 -3.66
CA THR A 119 18.32 -29.22 -2.47
C THR A 119 17.09 -30.12 -2.34
N LYS A 120 16.60 -30.66 -3.47
CA LYS A 120 15.38 -31.48 -3.54
C LYS A 120 14.11 -30.75 -3.05
N CYS A 121 14.09 -29.42 -3.09
CA CYS A 121 12.85 -28.65 -2.89
C CYS A 121 11.86 -28.98 -4.01
N LYS A 122 10.57 -29.04 -3.66
CA LYS A 122 9.48 -29.31 -4.60
C LYS A 122 9.28 -28.14 -5.56
N ASP A 123 9.40 -26.93 -5.04
CA ASP A 123 9.25 -25.70 -5.81
C ASP A 123 10.52 -24.86 -5.67
N ILE A 124 11.08 -24.41 -6.79
CA ILE A 124 12.25 -23.52 -6.81
C ILE A 124 11.92 -22.31 -7.67
N THR A 125 11.94 -21.12 -7.09
CA THR A 125 11.76 -19.86 -7.82
C THR A 125 13.09 -19.15 -7.90
N VAL A 126 13.58 -18.90 -9.11
CA VAL A 126 14.84 -18.24 -9.38
C VAL A 126 14.58 -16.85 -9.94
N LEU A 127 14.95 -15.85 -9.18
CA LEU A 127 14.90 -14.43 -9.52
C LEU A 127 16.29 -13.99 -9.99
N LEU A 128 16.41 -13.54 -11.23
CA LEU A 128 17.67 -13.06 -11.80
C LEU A 128 17.54 -11.58 -12.17
N ASP A 129 18.24 -10.72 -11.43
CA ASP A 129 18.46 -9.33 -11.80
C ASP A 129 19.90 -9.18 -12.31
N ALA A 130 20.07 -9.36 -13.62
CA ALA A 130 21.37 -9.49 -14.27
C ALA A 130 21.50 -8.52 -15.45
N ASP A 131 21.93 -7.28 -15.19
CA ASP A 131 22.25 -6.31 -16.25
C ASP A 131 23.45 -6.78 -17.08
N GLY A 132 23.53 -6.39 -18.34
CA GLY A 132 24.60 -6.82 -19.22
C GLY A 132 25.99 -6.39 -18.75
N LEU A 133 27.00 -7.24 -18.99
CA LEU A 133 28.41 -6.92 -18.81
C LEU A 133 29.02 -6.50 -20.15
N THR A 134 29.62 -5.31 -20.21
CA THR A 134 30.39 -4.89 -21.38
C THR A 134 31.71 -5.66 -21.45
N LEU A 135 31.83 -6.53 -22.45
CA LEU A 135 33.04 -7.33 -22.67
C LEU A 135 34.11 -6.54 -23.45
N PRO A 136 35.41 -6.87 -23.31
CA PRO A 136 36.48 -6.17 -24.01
C PRO A 136 36.29 -6.23 -25.52
N GLY A 137 36.34 -5.07 -26.16
CA GLY A 137 36.16 -4.94 -27.60
C GLY A 137 34.69 -5.01 -28.07
N ALA A 138 33.72 -5.16 -27.16
CA ALA A 138 32.30 -5.02 -27.47
C ALA A 138 31.86 -3.57 -27.28
N SER A 139 31.02 -3.08 -28.20
CA SER A 139 30.39 -1.75 -28.09
C SER A 139 29.16 -1.77 -27.17
N GLU A 140 28.48 -2.92 -27.08
CA GLU A 140 27.27 -3.11 -26.30
C GLU A 140 27.48 -4.14 -25.17
N PRO A 141 26.76 -4.02 -24.04
CA PRO A 141 26.75 -5.04 -23.00
C PRO A 141 26.27 -6.40 -23.54
N SER A 142 26.91 -7.48 -23.11
CA SER A 142 26.43 -8.85 -23.33
C SER A 142 25.54 -9.24 -22.15
N GLY A 143 24.31 -9.66 -22.42
CA GLY A 143 23.39 -10.19 -21.40
C GLY A 143 23.32 -11.73 -21.37
N LEU A 144 22.33 -12.24 -20.65
CA LEU A 144 21.96 -13.66 -20.68
C LEU A 144 21.16 -13.96 -21.95
N ASP A 145 21.38 -15.14 -22.53
CA ASP A 145 20.68 -15.59 -23.73
C ASP A 145 19.32 -16.21 -23.40
N GLY A 146 18.25 -15.69 -24.02
CA GLY A 146 16.89 -16.16 -23.76
C GLY A 146 16.66 -17.62 -24.18
N ALA A 147 17.27 -18.07 -25.28
CA ALA A 147 17.09 -19.44 -25.76
C ALA A 147 17.76 -20.47 -24.83
N GLU A 148 18.93 -20.15 -24.28
CA GLU A 148 19.54 -20.97 -23.24
C GLU A 148 18.70 -21.00 -21.96
N LEU A 149 18.21 -19.86 -21.50
CA LEU A 149 17.36 -19.80 -20.30
C LEU A 149 16.09 -20.66 -20.48
N THR A 150 15.40 -20.54 -21.62
CA THR A 150 14.27 -21.41 -21.96
C THR A 150 14.64 -22.88 -21.84
N ARG A 151 15.73 -23.32 -22.50
CA ARG A 151 16.19 -24.71 -22.44
C ARG A 151 16.50 -25.17 -21.02
N LEU A 152 17.14 -24.31 -20.22
CA LEU A 152 17.55 -24.63 -18.85
C LEU A 152 16.33 -24.80 -17.93
N PHE A 153 15.34 -23.92 -18.00
CA PHE A 153 14.12 -24.01 -17.19
C PHE A 153 13.18 -25.13 -17.66
N GLU A 154 13.05 -25.38 -18.96
CA GLU A 154 12.31 -26.54 -19.49
C GLU A 154 12.90 -27.89 -19.04
N ALA A 155 14.23 -27.97 -18.93
CA ALA A 155 14.91 -29.14 -18.39
C ALA A 155 14.78 -29.28 -16.85
N SER A 156 14.15 -28.30 -16.19
CA SER A 156 14.09 -28.16 -14.73
C SER A 156 12.62 -27.98 -14.29
N PRO A 157 11.78 -29.02 -14.34
CA PRO A 157 10.32 -28.88 -14.24
C PRO A 157 9.81 -28.37 -12.88
N ASN A 158 10.64 -28.38 -11.84
CA ASN A 158 10.35 -27.84 -10.53
C ASN A 158 10.88 -26.40 -10.33
N CYS A 159 11.50 -25.82 -11.36
CA CYS A 159 12.05 -24.48 -11.34
C CYS A 159 11.20 -23.52 -12.18
N THR A 160 10.99 -22.31 -11.67
CA THR A 160 10.44 -21.18 -12.42
C THR A 160 11.42 -20.01 -12.32
N GLY A 161 11.68 -19.35 -13.44
CA GLY A 161 12.62 -18.24 -13.55
C GLY A 161 11.90 -16.92 -13.78
N LEU A 162 12.18 -15.90 -12.98
CA LEU A 162 11.79 -14.52 -13.28
C LEU A 162 13.06 -13.70 -13.52
N VAL A 163 13.16 -13.06 -14.68
CA VAL A 163 14.33 -12.27 -15.07
C VAL A 163 13.94 -10.80 -15.19
N SER A 164 14.82 -9.89 -14.78
CA SER A 164 14.54 -8.46 -14.64
C SER A 164 14.22 -7.72 -15.93
N CYS A 165 14.67 -8.22 -17.08
CA CYS A 165 14.55 -7.57 -18.39
C CYS A 165 14.65 -8.62 -19.53
N GLU A 166 14.27 -8.24 -20.75
CA GLU A 166 14.42 -9.07 -21.94
C GLU A 166 15.88 -9.13 -22.44
N PRO A 167 16.24 -10.16 -23.22
CA PRO A 167 17.53 -10.17 -23.91
C PRO A 167 17.70 -8.92 -24.80
N GLY A 168 18.76 -8.16 -24.54
CA GLY A 168 19.06 -6.91 -25.27
C GLY A 168 18.60 -5.64 -24.55
N GLU A 169 17.80 -5.76 -23.50
CA GLU A 169 17.44 -4.66 -22.62
C GLU A 169 18.42 -4.56 -21.43
N ARG A 170 18.23 -3.51 -20.63
CA ARG A 170 18.99 -3.27 -19.40
C ARG A 170 18.09 -3.40 -18.17
N SER A 171 18.71 -3.70 -17.03
CA SER A 171 18.06 -3.56 -15.72
C SER A 171 18.51 -2.26 -15.08
N PHE A 172 17.56 -1.35 -14.81
CA PHE A 172 17.87 0.02 -14.42
C PHE A 172 17.78 0.28 -12.91
N GLU A 173 18.61 1.19 -12.41
CA GLU A 173 18.56 1.72 -11.06
C GLU A 173 17.93 3.12 -10.99
N SER A 174 17.33 3.46 -9.85
CA SER A 174 16.78 4.79 -9.60
C SER A 174 17.42 5.42 -8.38
N ALA A 175 18.13 6.53 -8.57
CA ALA A 175 18.70 7.31 -7.48
C ALA A 175 17.62 7.91 -6.55
N ALA A 176 16.43 8.21 -7.10
CA ALA A 176 15.30 8.72 -6.32
C ALA A 176 14.71 7.65 -5.40
N LEU A 177 14.58 6.41 -5.90
CA LEU A 177 14.13 5.27 -5.10
C LEU A 177 15.23 4.74 -4.18
N LYS A 178 16.51 4.96 -4.53
CA LYS A 178 17.69 4.33 -3.90
C LYS A 178 17.66 2.80 -3.99
N HIS A 179 17.15 2.30 -5.11
CA HIS A 179 16.95 0.87 -5.40
C HIS A 179 17.15 0.61 -6.90
N GLY A 180 17.38 -0.65 -7.27
CA GLY A 180 17.05 -1.13 -8.61
C GLY A 180 15.54 -1.03 -8.84
N ILE A 181 15.08 -0.61 -10.04
CA ILE A 181 13.65 -0.41 -10.29
C ILE A 181 12.87 -1.72 -10.15
N TRP A 182 13.37 -2.80 -10.73
CA TRP A 182 12.78 -4.14 -10.59
C TRP A 182 12.81 -4.64 -9.13
N ARG A 183 13.95 -4.50 -8.47
CA ARG A 183 14.16 -4.86 -7.06
C ARG A 183 13.25 -4.09 -6.11
N HIS A 184 12.99 -2.81 -6.38
CA HIS A 184 12.08 -1.98 -5.60
C HIS A 184 10.68 -2.58 -5.56
N HIS A 185 10.12 -2.90 -6.73
CA HIS A 185 8.79 -3.50 -6.83
C HIS A 185 8.74 -4.92 -6.26
N LEU A 186 9.82 -5.70 -6.41
CA LEU A 186 9.95 -6.99 -5.73
C LEU A 186 9.83 -6.81 -4.20
N ILE A 187 10.58 -5.87 -3.62
CA ILE A 187 10.53 -5.56 -2.18
C ILE A 187 9.13 -5.08 -1.77
N GLU A 188 8.44 -4.28 -2.59
CA GLU A 188 7.06 -3.85 -2.31
C GLU A 188 6.09 -5.02 -2.13
N MET A 189 6.22 -6.07 -2.96
CA MET A 189 5.41 -7.28 -2.82
C MET A 189 5.72 -8.03 -1.52
N PHE A 190 7.01 -8.28 -1.24
CA PHE A 190 7.41 -9.05 -0.06
C PHE A 190 7.25 -8.29 1.27
N THR A 191 7.08 -6.97 1.23
CA THR A 191 6.75 -6.15 2.41
C THR A 191 5.25 -5.88 2.56
N GLY A 192 4.42 -6.39 1.65
CA GLY A 192 2.97 -6.18 1.67
C GLY A 192 2.53 -4.76 1.33
N LYS A 193 3.41 -3.93 0.74
CA LYS A 193 3.07 -2.57 0.27
C LYS A 193 2.16 -2.62 -0.97
N SER A 194 2.19 -3.73 -1.71
CA SER A 194 1.27 -4.03 -2.81
C SER A 194 0.56 -5.37 -2.56
N ARG A 195 -0.69 -5.46 -3.02
CA ARG A 195 -1.54 -6.67 -2.97
C ARG A 195 -1.92 -7.18 -4.36
N ALA A 196 -1.43 -6.54 -5.42
CA ALA A 196 -1.80 -6.87 -6.79
C ALA A 196 -1.39 -8.33 -7.10
N GLY A 197 -2.33 -9.13 -7.62
CA GLY A 197 -2.11 -10.54 -7.94
C GLY A 197 -2.06 -11.48 -6.73
N VAL A 198 -2.14 -10.99 -5.49
CA VAL A 198 -2.14 -11.84 -4.29
C VAL A 198 -3.51 -12.50 -4.10
N GLY A 199 -3.53 -13.81 -3.91
CA GLY A 199 -4.74 -14.58 -3.61
C GLY A 199 -5.43 -14.15 -2.31
N LYS A 200 -6.72 -14.45 -2.18
CA LYS A 200 -7.52 -14.11 -0.97
C LYS A 200 -6.95 -14.72 0.31
N ASP A 201 -6.29 -15.87 0.18
CA ASP A 201 -5.58 -16.58 1.23
C ASP A 201 -4.20 -15.99 1.58
N GLY A 202 -3.80 -14.91 0.90
CA GLY A 202 -2.49 -14.28 1.04
C GLY A 202 -1.39 -14.94 0.22
N ALA A 203 -1.69 -15.97 -0.59
CA ALA A 203 -0.70 -16.61 -1.43
C ALA A 203 -0.32 -15.73 -2.62
N LEU A 204 0.98 -15.51 -2.81
CA LEU A 204 1.54 -14.90 -4.01
C LEU A 204 2.21 -16.01 -4.83
N THR A 205 1.79 -16.22 -6.08
CA THR A 205 2.40 -17.18 -7.02
C THR A 205 3.51 -16.53 -7.85
N ALA A 206 4.35 -17.33 -8.50
CA ALA A 206 5.39 -16.81 -9.40
C ALA A 206 4.78 -16.10 -10.63
N ALA A 207 3.68 -16.63 -11.18
CA ALA A 207 2.90 -15.99 -12.25
C ALA A 207 2.37 -14.61 -11.82
N ALA A 208 1.71 -14.53 -10.67
CA ALA A 208 1.17 -13.27 -10.15
C ALA A 208 2.26 -12.24 -9.84
N LEU A 209 3.41 -12.69 -9.30
CA LEU A 209 4.57 -11.82 -9.10
C LEU A 209 5.10 -11.28 -10.44
N HIS A 210 5.20 -12.13 -11.48
CA HIS A 210 5.64 -11.71 -12.81
C HIS A 210 4.66 -10.70 -13.43
N GLU A 211 3.35 -10.95 -13.40
CA GLU A 211 2.34 -10.02 -13.92
C GLU A 211 2.44 -8.65 -13.25
N PHE A 212 2.58 -8.64 -11.92
CA PHE A 212 2.76 -7.38 -11.18
C PHE A 212 4.04 -6.64 -11.61
N LEU A 213 5.16 -7.35 -11.73
CA LEU A 213 6.44 -6.74 -12.14
C LEU A 213 6.36 -6.22 -13.58
N ALA A 214 5.72 -6.98 -14.48
CA ALA A 214 5.51 -6.61 -15.88
C ALA A 214 4.64 -5.34 -16.05
N ASP A 215 3.72 -5.07 -15.12
CA ASP A 215 2.99 -3.79 -15.08
C ASP A 215 3.79 -2.67 -14.38
N ALA A 216 4.34 -2.95 -13.20
CA ALA A 216 4.90 -1.91 -12.34
C ALA A 216 6.23 -1.34 -12.87
N VAL A 217 7.11 -2.20 -13.39
CA VAL A 217 8.46 -1.81 -13.83
C VAL A 217 8.43 -0.83 -15.00
N PRO A 218 7.72 -1.10 -16.12
CA PRO A 218 7.64 -0.13 -17.22
C PRO A 218 7.00 1.20 -16.81
N ARG A 219 6.01 1.18 -15.90
CA ARG A 219 5.37 2.42 -15.40
C ARG A 219 6.34 3.29 -14.60
N THR A 220 7.21 2.69 -13.79
CA THR A 220 8.24 3.41 -13.03
C THR A 220 9.39 3.85 -13.94
N LEU A 221 9.78 3.01 -14.90
CA LEU A 221 10.84 3.31 -15.85
C LEU A 221 10.49 4.57 -16.67
N ARG A 222 9.29 4.67 -17.24
CA ARG A 222 8.81 5.84 -17.99
C ARG A 222 8.88 7.18 -17.24
N ARG A 223 8.93 7.15 -15.90
CA ARG A 223 9.03 8.35 -15.05
C ARG A 223 10.47 8.73 -14.73
N THR A 224 11.42 7.81 -14.92
CA THR A 224 12.79 7.94 -14.45
C THR A 224 13.82 7.87 -15.59
N HIS A 225 13.50 7.23 -16.70
CA HIS A 225 14.34 7.03 -17.87
C HIS A 225 13.47 7.23 -19.14
N ASP A 226 13.86 8.17 -19.99
CA ASP A 226 13.13 8.49 -21.22
C ASP A 226 13.62 7.60 -22.38
N GLY A 227 12.69 6.98 -23.10
CA GLY A 227 12.99 6.12 -24.27
C GLY A 227 13.58 4.73 -23.97
N GLU A 228 13.80 4.38 -22.70
CA GLU A 228 14.33 3.07 -22.30
C GLU A 228 13.20 2.05 -22.03
N GLU A 229 13.51 0.78 -22.24
CA GLU A 229 12.60 -0.35 -21.98
C GLU A 229 13.22 -1.35 -20.98
N GLN A 230 12.37 -1.92 -20.13
CA GLN A 230 12.69 -2.98 -19.20
C GLN A 230 11.45 -3.84 -19.00
N VAL A 231 11.45 -5.02 -19.62
CA VAL A 231 10.32 -5.96 -19.65
C VAL A 231 10.70 -7.24 -18.90
N PRO A 232 10.16 -7.45 -17.69
CA PRO A 232 10.41 -8.67 -16.92
C PRO A 232 9.94 -9.94 -17.66
N GLN A 233 10.74 -11.00 -17.60
CA GLN A 233 10.47 -12.28 -18.28
C GLN A 233 10.15 -13.40 -17.30
N LEU A 234 9.35 -14.36 -17.75
CA LEU A 234 9.01 -15.59 -17.03
C LEU A 234 9.48 -16.81 -17.84
N TYR A 235 10.14 -17.75 -17.16
CA TYR A 235 10.61 -19.02 -17.72
C TYR A 235 10.13 -20.19 -16.86
N GLY A 236 9.91 -21.36 -17.47
CA GLY A 236 9.42 -22.53 -16.73
C GLY A 236 7.96 -22.38 -16.29
N GLU A 237 7.09 -21.92 -17.19
CA GLU A 237 5.66 -21.64 -16.93
C GLU A 237 4.89 -22.82 -16.34
N ALA A 238 5.33 -24.06 -16.62
CA ALA A 238 4.74 -25.27 -16.05
C ALA A 238 4.71 -25.29 -14.51
N ASN A 239 5.57 -24.49 -13.86
CA ASN A 239 5.64 -24.37 -12.40
C ASN A 239 5.32 -22.94 -11.91
N ALA A 240 4.75 -22.07 -12.75
CA ALA A 240 4.50 -20.66 -12.41
C ALA A 240 3.42 -20.47 -11.32
N GLU A 241 2.59 -21.47 -11.06
CA GLU A 241 1.64 -21.49 -9.95
C GLU A 241 2.29 -21.78 -8.59
N ALA A 242 3.61 -22.04 -8.55
CA ALA A 242 4.34 -22.18 -7.30
C ALA A 242 4.18 -20.93 -6.43
N VAL A 243 3.77 -21.14 -5.17
CA VAL A 243 3.60 -20.07 -4.19
C VAL A 243 4.97 -19.58 -3.74
N VAL A 244 5.30 -18.35 -4.12
CA VAL A 244 6.56 -17.69 -3.77
C VAL A 244 6.49 -17.08 -2.38
N ALA A 245 5.37 -16.49 -1.96
CA ALA A 245 5.25 -15.89 -0.64
C ALA A 245 3.87 -16.15 -0.02
N ASP A 246 3.84 -16.21 1.32
CA ASP A 246 2.60 -16.17 2.10
C ASP A 246 2.54 -14.80 2.78
N LEU A 247 1.72 -13.93 2.21
CA LEU A 247 1.52 -12.56 2.66
C LEU A 247 0.29 -12.43 3.57
N GLY A 248 -0.37 -13.53 3.96
CA GLY A 248 -1.59 -13.48 4.78
C GLY A 248 -1.37 -12.77 6.12
N LYS A 249 -0.18 -12.91 6.71
CA LYS A 249 0.21 -12.18 7.94
C LYS A 249 0.44 -10.68 7.73
N LEU A 250 0.87 -10.28 6.53
CA LEU A 250 1.19 -8.90 6.18
C LEU A 250 -0.05 -8.14 5.70
N LEU A 251 -0.96 -8.82 5.03
CA LEU A 251 -2.11 -8.22 4.37
C LEU A 251 -3.42 -8.39 5.19
N GLY A 252 -3.40 -9.23 6.22
CA GLY A 252 -4.63 -9.71 6.84
C GLY A 252 -5.36 -10.68 5.90
N THR A 253 -6.39 -11.36 6.39
CA THR A 253 -7.31 -12.10 5.52
C THR A 253 -7.95 -11.10 4.55
N GLY A 254 -7.67 -11.24 3.26
CA GLY A 254 -8.09 -10.29 2.23
C GLY A 254 -9.61 -10.16 2.17
N GLY A 255 -10.13 -9.13 2.82
CA GLY A 255 -11.57 -8.84 2.87
C GLY A 255 -11.95 -7.55 3.59
N GLU A 256 -10.98 -6.74 4.03
CA GLU A 256 -11.34 -5.62 4.91
C GLU A 256 -11.79 -4.40 4.09
N LEU A 257 -13.10 -4.16 4.18
CA LEU A 257 -13.83 -2.89 3.99
C LEU A 257 -13.02 -1.61 4.26
N LEU A 258 -11.99 -1.69 5.10
CA LEU A 258 -11.17 -0.61 5.64
C LEU A 258 -9.76 -0.54 5.05
N ASP A 259 -9.54 -1.11 3.87
CA ASP A 259 -8.31 -0.89 3.09
C ASP A 259 -8.11 0.63 2.84
N PRO A 260 -6.99 1.24 3.29
CA PRO A 260 -6.68 2.64 3.05
C PRO A 260 -6.71 3.02 1.55
N GLY A 261 -6.42 2.07 0.65
CA GLY A 261 -6.50 2.27 -0.80
C GLY A 261 -7.93 2.39 -1.34
N ARG A 262 -8.95 1.99 -0.56
CA ARG A 262 -10.37 2.16 -0.87
C ARG A 262 -10.97 3.44 -0.26
N MET A 263 -10.24 4.16 0.60
CA MET A 263 -10.74 5.37 1.25
C MET A 263 -10.57 6.57 0.32
N LYS A 264 -11.67 7.26 0.02
CA LYS A 264 -11.68 8.52 -0.73
C LYS A 264 -11.46 9.73 0.17
N ARG A 265 -12.10 9.72 1.35
CA ARG A 265 -12.18 10.88 2.23
C ARG A 265 -12.40 10.49 3.68
N VAL A 266 -11.73 11.22 4.58
CA VAL A 266 -11.94 11.13 6.03
C VAL A 266 -12.43 12.47 6.55
N ALA A 267 -13.46 12.46 7.39
CA ALA A 267 -14.05 13.66 7.95
C ALA A 267 -14.59 13.45 9.37
N PHE A 268 -14.29 14.38 10.29
CA PHE A 268 -15.01 14.49 11.55
C PHE A 268 -16.30 15.25 11.32
N ARG A 269 -17.44 14.73 11.79
CA ARG A 269 -18.77 15.31 11.54
C ARG A 269 -19.58 15.43 12.83
N SER A 270 -20.46 16.42 12.87
CA SER A 270 -21.55 16.51 13.85
C SER A 270 -22.83 16.94 13.17
N GLU A 271 -23.95 16.48 13.70
CA GLU A 271 -25.30 16.88 13.28
C GLU A 271 -26.08 17.38 14.49
N GLN A 272 -26.72 18.54 14.34
CA GLN A 272 -27.57 19.14 15.37
C GLN A 272 -28.87 19.63 14.76
N VAL A 273 -29.98 19.19 15.35
CA VAL A 273 -31.31 19.65 14.97
C VAL A 273 -31.63 20.95 15.71
N GLY A 274 -32.18 21.92 15.00
CA GLY A 274 -32.67 23.18 15.55
C GLY A 274 -33.99 23.59 14.91
N LYS A 275 -34.71 24.55 15.48
CA LYS A 275 -35.96 25.03 14.87
C LYS A 275 -35.67 26.12 13.86
N ILE A 276 -36.39 26.10 12.73
CA ILE A 276 -36.32 27.17 11.72
C ILE A 276 -36.60 28.55 12.35
N LYS A 277 -37.49 28.60 13.35
CA LYS A 277 -37.90 29.84 14.03
C LYS A 277 -36.80 30.48 14.88
N ASP A 278 -35.78 29.70 15.22
CA ASP A 278 -34.65 30.15 16.04
C ASP A 278 -33.52 30.73 15.18
N LEU A 279 -33.59 30.60 13.85
CA LEU A 279 -32.64 31.22 12.92
C LEU A 279 -32.76 32.75 12.94
N THR A 280 -31.62 33.44 12.96
CA THR A 280 -31.55 34.91 13.07
C THR A 280 -32.28 35.61 11.92
N GLY A 281 -32.25 35.04 10.71
CA GLY A 281 -32.93 35.59 9.54
C GLY A 281 -34.42 35.23 9.43
N TYR A 282 -34.98 34.45 10.35
CA TYR A 282 -36.39 34.06 10.31
C TYR A 282 -37.32 35.26 10.56
N ARG A 283 -38.40 35.35 9.78
CA ARG A 283 -39.44 36.38 9.94
C ARG A 283 -40.78 35.73 10.23
N LYS A 284 -41.48 36.21 11.27
CA LYS A 284 -42.81 35.71 11.67
C LYS A 284 -43.87 35.84 10.57
N SER A 285 -43.68 36.74 9.59
CA SER A 285 -44.56 36.93 8.44
C SER A 285 -44.30 35.96 7.28
N SER A 286 -43.29 35.09 7.39
CA SER A 286 -42.95 34.12 6.35
C SER A 286 -43.78 32.86 6.46
N ASN A 287 -44.27 32.36 5.32
CA ASN A 287 -44.92 31.06 5.26
C ASN A 287 -43.90 29.95 5.49
N MET A 288 -44.23 29.01 6.38
CA MET A 288 -43.40 27.84 6.65
C MET A 288 -43.43 26.88 5.46
N PRO A 289 -42.34 26.15 5.21
CA PRO A 289 -42.35 25.05 4.25
C PRO A 289 -43.36 23.97 4.61
N ASP A 290 -44.07 23.50 3.60
CA ASP A 290 -44.98 22.37 3.64
C ASP A 290 -44.43 21.13 2.94
N ARG A 291 -43.29 21.27 2.23
CA ARG A 291 -42.53 20.18 1.58
C ARG A 291 -41.03 20.45 1.60
N ALA A 292 -40.20 19.40 1.68
CA ALA A 292 -38.75 19.48 1.54
C ALA A 292 -38.32 19.57 0.06
N ASN A 293 -38.45 20.76 -0.53
CA ASN A 293 -38.08 21.02 -1.93
C ASN A 293 -37.00 22.12 -2.05
N GLU A 294 -36.58 22.42 -3.29
CA GLU A 294 -35.62 23.49 -3.60
C GLU A 294 -36.01 24.86 -3.01
N TRP A 295 -37.31 25.18 -3.00
CA TRP A 295 -37.78 26.42 -2.40
C TRP A 295 -37.56 26.43 -0.89
N ALA A 296 -37.87 25.33 -0.20
CA ALA A 296 -37.69 25.19 1.25
C ALA A 296 -36.21 25.25 1.63
N ARG A 297 -35.33 24.63 0.83
CA ARG A 297 -33.88 24.78 0.95
C ARG A 297 -33.46 26.24 0.84
N LYS A 298 -33.84 26.93 -0.24
CA LYS A 298 -33.54 28.37 -0.41
C LYS A 298 -34.15 29.27 0.67
N PHE A 299 -35.27 28.87 1.26
CA PHE A 299 -35.88 29.56 2.39
C PHE A 299 -34.98 29.45 3.64
N VAL A 300 -34.60 28.23 4.02
CA VAL A 300 -33.68 27.97 5.15
C VAL A 300 -32.32 28.64 4.93
N ASN A 301 -31.74 28.48 3.74
CA ASN A 301 -30.43 29.05 3.40
C ASN A 301 -30.39 30.57 3.60
N ARG A 302 -31.46 31.27 3.21
CA ARG A 302 -31.59 32.72 3.42
C ARG A 302 -31.79 33.09 4.89
N ALA A 303 -32.53 32.29 5.63
CA ALA A 303 -32.76 32.52 7.06
C ALA A 303 -31.48 32.29 7.89
N ALA A 304 -30.64 31.34 7.49
CA ALA A 304 -29.44 30.93 8.22
C ALA A 304 -28.17 31.74 7.91
N VAL A 305 -28.18 32.68 6.95
CA VAL A 305 -26.96 33.40 6.52
C VAL A 305 -26.20 34.03 7.68
N ALA A 306 -26.91 34.71 8.58
CA ALA A 306 -26.28 35.36 9.73
C ALA A 306 -25.73 34.34 10.74
N ASP A 307 -26.44 33.23 10.92
CA ASP A 307 -26.07 32.17 11.86
C ASP A 307 -24.84 31.39 11.34
N VAL A 308 -24.80 31.06 10.04
CA VAL A 308 -23.64 30.44 9.38
C VAL A 308 -22.43 31.35 9.47
N LYS A 309 -22.61 32.66 9.24
CA LYS A 309 -21.53 33.63 9.40
C LYS A 309 -21.02 33.68 10.84
N ALA A 310 -21.91 33.70 11.83
CA ALA A 310 -21.52 33.71 13.24
C ALA A 310 -20.73 32.44 13.64
N ASP A 311 -21.15 31.28 13.14
CA ASP A 311 -20.43 30.01 13.34
C ASP A 311 -19.01 30.05 12.75
N LEU A 312 -18.88 30.56 11.52
CA LEU A 312 -17.58 30.76 10.87
C LEU A 312 -16.70 31.78 11.60
N ASP A 313 -17.24 32.92 12.02
CA ASP A 313 -16.48 33.96 12.73
C ASP A 313 -15.95 33.43 14.07
N ASN A 314 -16.79 32.74 14.84
CA ASN A 314 -16.39 32.09 16.10
C ASN A 314 -15.29 31.04 15.87
N THR A 315 -15.47 30.19 14.86
CA THR A 315 -14.49 29.14 14.54
C THR A 315 -13.19 29.75 14.03
N PHE A 316 -13.25 30.80 13.21
CA PHE A 316 -12.09 31.52 12.70
C PHE A 316 -11.24 32.11 13.82
N ASP A 317 -11.86 32.75 14.80
CA ASP A 317 -11.15 33.35 15.94
C ASP A 317 -10.44 32.27 16.76
N MET A 318 -11.13 31.16 17.06
CA MET A 318 -10.55 30.02 17.77
C MET A 318 -9.39 29.39 16.98
N VAL A 319 -9.56 29.17 15.68
CA VAL A 319 -8.51 28.61 14.81
C VAL A 319 -7.30 29.52 14.75
N ARG A 320 -7.49 30.82 14.59
CA ARG A 320 -6.40 31.79 14.52
C ARG A 320 -5.62 31.87 15.83
N GLU A 321 -6.33 31.85 16.96
CA GLU A 321 -5.71 31.88 18.30
C GLU A 321 -4.89 30.61 18.56
N GLN A 322 -5.46 29.43 18.28
CA GLN A 322 -4.85 28.16 18.66
C GLN A 322 -3.74 27.68 17.72
N PHE A 323 -3.81 28.03 16.43
CA PHE A 323 -2.86 27.56 15.42
C PHE A 323 -1.90 28.64 14.91
N GLY A 324 -2.14 29.92 15.23
CA GLY A 324 -1.25 31.02 14.84
C GLY A 324 -1.23 31.32 13.33
N TYR A 325 -2.23 30.86 12.57
CA TYR A 325 -2.34 31.13 11.13
C TYR A 325 -2.41 32.64 10.85
N LYS A 326 -1.74 33.07 9.77
CA LYS A 326 -1.82 34.45 9.30
C LYS A 326 -3.08 34.62 8.44
N ARG A 327 -3.51 35.86 8.25
CA ARG A 327 -4.68 36.21 7.40
C ARG A 327 -4.57 35.69 5.95
N LYS A 328 -3.36 35.43 5.45
CA LYS A 328 -3.13 34.87 4.11
C LYS A 328 -3.24 33.34 4.05
N ASP A 329 -3.17 32.67 5.20
CA ASP A 329 -3.21 31.21 5.31
C ASP A 329 -4.67 30.72 5.50
N LEU A 330 -5.61 31.64 5.65
CA LEU A 330 -7.03 31.37 5.90
C LEU A 330 -7.87 31.91 4.73
N ASP A 331 -8.65 31.04 4.13
CA ASP A 331 -9.69 31.39 3.16
C ASP A 331 -11.06 31.07 3.79
N VAL A 332 -11.88 32.10 3.98
CA VAL A 332 -13.17 32.00 4.66
C VAL A 332 -14.26 32.52 3.74
N SER A 333 -15.28 31.70 3.53
CA SER A 333 -16.44 32.07 2.73
C SER A 333 -17.72 31.63 3.41
N ALA A 334 -18.68 32.54 3.47
CA ALA A 334 -20.07 32.23 3.79
C ALA A 334 -20.88 32.33 2.49
N GLU A 335 -21.29 31.19 1.96
CA GLU A 335 -22.07 31.12 0.74
C GLU A 335 -23.55 31.38 1.05
N ARG A 336 -24.30 31.86 0.04
CA ARG A 336 -25.74 32.18 0.21
C ARG A 336 -26.65 30.95 0.08
N ASP A 337 -26.05 29.78 -0.10
CA ASP A 337 -26.70 28.49 -0.29
C ASP A 337 -26.78 27.67 1.01
N GLY A 338 -26.57 28.31 2.16
CA GLY A 338 -26.63 27.66 3.47
C GLY A 338 -25.35 26.92 3.84
N MET A 339 -24.27 27.05 3.05
CA MET A 339 -22.95 26.52 3.34
C MET A 339 -21.96 27.63 3.71
N GLY A 340 -21.02 27.30 4.58
CA GLY A 340 -19.84 28.12 4.87
C GLY A 340 -18.60 27.24 5.01
N TYR A 341 -17.42 27.79 4.74
CA TYR A 341 -16.16 27.09 4.95
C TYR A 341 -15.02 27.97 5.47
N ILE A 342 -14.06 27.34 6.14
CA ILE A 342 -12.73 27.85 6.45
C ILE A 342 -11.72 26.86 5.88
N ARG A 343 -10.92 27.28 4.91
CA ARG A 343 -9.80 26.52 4.39
C ARG A 343 -8.50 27.01 4.99
N THR A 344 -7.70 26.06 5.43
CA THR A 344 -6.37 26.26 6.01
C THR A 344 -5.37 25.34 5.30
N PRO A 345 -4.05 25.48 5.54
CA PRO A 345 -3.06 24.53 5.02
C PRO A 345 -3.24 23.11 5.56
N ASP A 346 -3.83 22.95 6.76
CA ASP A 346 -3.87 21.68 7.48
C ASP A 346 -5.25 21.00 7.48
N PHE A 347 -6.32 21.74 7.20
CA PHE A 347 -7.69 21.23 7.18
C PHE A 347 -8.67 22.18 6.50
N GLU A 348 -9.85 21.66 6.17
CA GLU A 348 -11.03 22.41 5.75
C GLU A 348 -12.17 22.17 6.73
N TYR A 349 -12.66 23.24 7.36
CA TYR A 349 -13.90 23.24 8.15
C TYR A 349 -15.06 23.66 7.27
N THR A 350 -16.18 22.96 7.34
CA THR A 350 -17.43 23.34 6.69
C THR A 350 -18.58 23.30 7.66
N VAL A 351 -19.52 24.23 7.47
CA VAL A 351 -20.80 24.26 8.18
C VAL A 351 -21.91 24.41 7.15
N THR A 352 -22.93 23.54 7.23
CA THR A 352 -24.07 23.54 6.32
C THR A 352 -25.36 23.49 7.13
N VAL A 353 -26.36 24.26 6.70
CA VAL A 353 -27.71 24.24 7.27
C VAL A 353 -28.69 23.81 6.20
N THR A 354 -29.38 22.70 6.43
CA THR A 354 -30.41 22.18 5.52
C THR A 354 -31.74 22.03 6.23
N ILE A 355 -32.83 21.98 5.46
CA ILE A 355 -34.15 21.64 6.02
C ILE A 355 -34.16 20.16 6.43
N ASN A 356 -34.72 19.86 7.61
CA ASN A 356 -34.97 18.48 8.01
C ASN A 356 -36.13 17.92 7.16
N PRO A 357 -35.92 16.87 6.35
CA PRO A 357 -36.99 16.29 5.53
C PRO A 357 -38.07 15.58 6.36
N ASP A 358 -37.73 15.15 7.58
CA ASP A 358 -38.63 14.41 8.47
C ASP A 358 -39.51 15.35 9.32
N ASP A 359 -39.01 16.56 9.62
CA ASP A 359 -39.78 17.63 10.27
C ASP A 359 -39.47 18.99 9.63
N LEU A 360 -40.40 19.49 8.84
CA LEU A 360 -40.26 20.74 8.08
C LEU A 360 -40.27 22.00 8.94
N SER A 361 -40.46 21.88 10.25
CA SER A 361 -40.28 22.98 11.21
C SER A 361 -38.84 23.11 11.72
N GLU A 362 -37.99 22.16 11.35
CA GLU A 362 -36.63 22.02 11.82
C GLU A 362 -35.58 22.19 10.71
N VAL A 363 -34.36 22.49 11.15
CA VAL A 363 -33.15 22.49 10.34
C VAL A 363 -32.14 21.53 10.92
N VAL A 364 -31.30 20.98 10.05
CA VAL A 364 -30.14 20.19 10.42
C VAL A 364 -28.89 21.02 10.18
N TRP A 365 -28.17 21.29 11.25
CA TRP A 365 -26.82 21.84 11.22
C TRP A 365 -25.84 20.70 11.10
N GLN A 366 -25.07 20.70 10.01
CA GLN A 366 -23.96 19.79 9.82
C GLN A 366 -22.66 20.58 9.90
N ARG A 367 -21.77 20.19 10.81
CA ARG A 367 -20.40 20.73 10.87
C ARG A 367 -19.42 19.62 10.56
N GLU A 368 -18.37 19.94 9.82
CA GLU A 368 -17.40 18.97 9.38
C GLU A 368 -15.98 19.54 9.35
N VAL A 369 -15.00 18.73 9.72
CA VAL A 369 -13.59 18.99 9.43
C VAL A 369 -13.03 17.83 8.60
N ALA A 370 -12.49 18.16 7.44
CA ALA A 370 -11.88 17.23 6.50
C ALA A 370 -10.55 17.77 5.97
N ARG A 371 -9.96 17.08 4.98
CA ARG A 371 -8.66 17.44 4.35
C ARG A 371 -7.52 17.63 5.37
N LEU A 372 -7.49 16.77 6.37
CA LEU A 372 -6.55 16.80 7.48
C LEU A 372 -5.11 16.56 6.97
N SER A 373 -4.13 17.31 7.46
CA SER A 373 -2.71 17.13 7.14
C SER A 373 -2.12 15.83 7.69
N GLY A 374 -2.74 15.24 8.71
CA GLY A 374 -2.40 13.91 9.21
C GLY A 374 -2.96 13.59 10.60
N PRO A 375 -2.72 12.37 11.12
CA PRO A 375 -3.20 11.95 12.44
C PRO A 375 -2.56 12.73 13.60
N ASP A 376 -1.29 13.14 13.48
CA ASP A 376 -0.60 13.95 14.51
C ASP A 376 -1.25 15.32 14.69
N PHE A 377 -1.78 15.91 13.60
CA PHE A 377 -2.51 17.17 13.66
C PHE A 377 -3.79 17.05 14.50
N VAL A 378 -4.55 15.97 14.34
CA VAL A 378 -5.78 15.71 15.11
C VAL A 378 -5.47 15.51 16.61
N LYS A 379 -4.32 14.91 16.93
CA LYS A 379 -3.84 14.71 18.31
C LYS A 379 -3.27 16.00 18.94
N SER A 380 -3.08 17.07 18.15
CA SER A 380 -2.48 18.31 18.64
C SER A 380 -3.36 19.04 19.66
N ALA A 381 -2.72 19.75 20.59
CA ALA A 381 -3.43 20.55 21.61
C ALA A 381 -4.34 21.62 20.97
N GLY A 382 -3.90 22.24 19.87
CA GLY A 382 -4.70 23.24 19.15
C GLY A 382 -5.97 22.64 18.55
N PHE A 383 -5.88 21.46 17.92
CA PHE A 383 -7.06 20.78 17.39
C PHE A 383 -8.04 20.39 18.50
N GLN A 384 -7.54 19.92 19.63
CA GLN A 384 -8.40 19.57 20.77
C GLN A 384 -9.06 20.80 21.38
N ALA A 385 -8.36 21.93 21.48
CA ALA A 385 -8.91 23.18 21.98
C ALA A 385 -10.06 23.70 21.10
N VAL A 386 -9.94 23.59 19.77
CA VAL A 386 -10.95 24.10 18.84
C VAL A 386 -12.10 23.11 18.63
N PHE A 387 -11.78 21.84 18.38
CA PHE A 387 -12.72 20.85 17.86
C PHE A 387 -13.00 19.68 18.81
N GLY A 388 -12.30 19.59 19.95
CA GLY A 388 -12.37 18.47 20.89
C GLY A 388 -13.78 18.11 21.35
N GLY A 389 -14.64 19.13 21.50
CA GLY A 389 -16.04 18.98 21.93
C GLY A 389 -17.10 19.09 20.82
N VAL A 390 -16.70 19.32 19.57
CA VAL A 390 -17.63 19.67 18.49
C VAL A 390 -18.20 18.42 17.81
N PHE A 391 -17.35 17.43 17.54
CA PHE A 391 -17.70 16.28 16.71
C PHE A 391 -18.07 15.04 17.51
N ASP A 392 -19.06 14.30 17.01
CA ASP A 392 -19.52 13.02 17.56
C ASP A 392 -19.41 11.86 16.55
N ARG A 393 -19.02 12.15 15.30
CA ARG A 393 -18.84 11.15 14.25
C ARG A 393 -17.49 11.29 13.55
N LEU A 394 -16.94 10.16 13.15
CA LEU A 394 -15.86 10.05 12.18
C LEU A 394 -16.39 9.27 10.97
N VAL A 395 -16.29 9.87 9.78
CA VAL A 395 -16.86 9.37 8.53
C VAL A 395 -15.73 9.06 7.55
N PHE A 396 -15.75 7.85 7.00
CA PHE A 396 -14.90 7.40 5.90
C PHE A 396 -15.76 7.20 4.68
N GLU A 397 -15.51 7.95 3.62
CA GLU A 397 -16.18 7.75 2.34
C GLU A 397 -15.31 6.84 1.48
N PHE A 398 -15.93 5.86 0.83
CA PHE A 398 -15.23 4.95 -0.07
C PHE A 398 -15.04 5.57 -1.46
N ALA A 399 -13.95 5.16 -2.12
CA ALA A 399 -13.68 5.50 -3.52
C ALA A 399 -14.53 4.66 -4.48
N ARG A 400 -15.00 3.50 -4.03
CA ARG A 400 -15.91 2.60 -4.74
C ARG A 400 -16.90 1.99 -3.75
N PRO A 401 -18.14 1.74 -4.16
CA PRO A 401 -19.12 1.08 -3.29
C PRO A 401 -18.62 -0.27 -2.79
N VAL A 402 -19.04 -0.63 -1.59
CA VAL A 402 -18.72 -1.91 -0.95
C VAL A 402 -19.97 -2.78 -0.82
N ASP A 403 -19.79 -4.08 -0.93
CA ASP A 403 -20.89 -5.04 -0.71
C ASP A 403 -21.07 -5.24 0.80
N VAL A 404 -22.14 -4.65 1.33
CA VAL A 404 -22.45 -4.71 2.76
C VAL A 404 -22.91 -6.12 3.17
N ALA A 405 -23.55 -6.87 2.27
CA ALA A 405 -23.96 -8.25 2.54
C ALA A 405 -22.72 -9.15 2.67
N GLU A 406 -21.80 -9.07 1.71
CA GLU A 406 -20.54 -9.82 1.76
C GLU A 406 -19.73 -9.48 3.02
N PHE A 407 -19.72 -8.22 3.44
CA PHE A 407 -19.07 -7.80 4.68
C PHE A 407 -19.69 -8.44 5.93
N VAL A 408 -21.01 -8.51 6.01
CA VAL A 408 -21.72 -9.14 7.14
C VAL A 408 -21.47 -10.65 7.14
N ASP A 409 -21.63 -11.31 5.98
CA ASP A 409 -21.40 -12.74 5.81
C ASP A 409 -20.00 -13.14 6.31
N GLN A 410 -18.97 -12.35 5.99
CA GLN A 410 -17.61 -12.58 6.47
C GLN A 410 -17.47 -12.52 8.00
N ILE A 411 -18.17 -11.59 8.66
CA ILE A 411 -18.16 -11.50 10.13
C ILE A 411 -18.95 -12.66 10.74
N GLU A 412 -20.04 -13.09 10.13
CA GLU A 412 -20.87 -14.19 10.62
C GLU A 412 -20.18 -15.56 10.44
N ASP A 413 -19.47 -15.77 9.34
CA ASP A 413 -18.71 -16.98 9.04
C ASP A 413 -17.45 -17.12 9.91
N SER A 414 -16.85 -16.01 10.33
CA SER A 414 -15.71 -15.99 11.25
C SER A 414 -15.82 -14.86 12.29
N PRO A 415 -16.65 -15.04 13.34
CA PRO A 415 -16.92 -14.01 14.33
C PRO A 415 -15.66 -13.60 15.10
N PRO A 416 -15.18 -12.36 14.94
CA PRO A 416 -14.04 -11.87 15.70
C PRO A 416 -14.41 -11.72 17.19
N GLU A 417 -13.45 -11.93 18.08
CA GLU A 417 -13.70 -11.88 19.52
C GLU A 417 -14.23 -10.49 19.94
N GLY A 418 -15.39 -10.50 20.59
CA GLY A 418 -16.05 -9.29 21.07
C GLY A 418 -16.65 -8.42 19.97
N VAL A 419 -16.90 -8.96 18.78
CA VAL A 419 -17.61 -8.26 17.70
C VAL A 419 -19.02 -8.84 17.55
N LYS A 420 -20.01 -7.97 17.39
CA LYS A 420 -21.36 -8.33 16.97
C LYS A 420 -21.72 -7.50 15.76
N VAL A 421 -22.35 -8.12 14.77
CA VAL A 421 -22.89 -7.43 13.60
C VAL A 421 -24.40 -7.63 13.54
N GLY A 422 -25.11 -6.60 13.12
CA GLY A 422 -26.51 -6.67 12.74
C GLY A 422 -26.68 -6.04 11.37
N VAL A 423 -27.50 -6.63 10.52
CA VAL A 423 -27.73 -6.16 9.15
C VAL A 423 -29.18 -5.73 8.96
N ALA A 424 -29.40 -4.66 8.21
CA ALA A 424 -30.74 -4.26 7.80
C ALA A 424 -31.35 -5.28 6.83
N SER A 425 -32.68 -5.37 6.77
CA SER A 425 -33.37 -6.37 5.95
C SER A 425 -33.12 -6.24 4.44
N ASP A 426 -32.69 -5.07 3.99
CA ASP A 426 -32.33 -4.78 2.60
C ASP A 426 -30.83 -4.98 2.32
N ALA A 427 -30.06 -5.38 3.34
CA ALA A 427 -28.61 -5.54 3.32
C ALA A 427 -27.80 -4.32 2.84
N ASN A 428 -28.38 -3.11 2.85
CA ASN A 428 -27.67 -1.89 2.48
C ASN A 428 -27.05 -1.15 3.68
N SER A 429 -27.24 -1.66 4.89
CA SER A 429 -26.55 -1.14 6.05
C SER A 429 -26.30 -2.22 7.09
N ALA A 430 -25.15 -2.12 7.75
CA ALA A 430 -24.77 -2.99 8.84
C ALA A 430 -24.33 -2.17 10.05
N GLU A 431 -24.67 -2.64 11.24
CA GLU A 431 -24.26 -2.08 12.51
C GLU A 431 -23.29 -3.02 13.20
N VAL A 432 -22.10 -2.53 13.51
CA VAL A 432 -21.05 -3.30 14.19
C VAL A 432 -20.87 -2.76 15.60
N VAL A 433 -21.00 -3.66 16.58
CA VAL A 433 -20.81 -3.39 18.00
C VAL A 433 -19.54 -4.11 18.45
N LEU A 434 -18.65 -3.38 19.13
CA LEU A 434 -17.38 -3.90 19.61
C LEU A 434 -17.36 -3.90 21.14
N ALA A 435 -16.89 -4.99 21.75
CA ALA A 435 -16.70 -5.08 23.19
C ALA A 435 -15.68 -4.03 23.66
N GLY A 436 -16.02 -3.27 24.69
CA GLY A 436 -15.21 -2.16 25.20
C GLY A 436 -15.39 -0.84 24.43
N PHE A 437 -16.21 -0.81 23.38
CA PHE A 437 -16.53 0.39 22.61
C PHE A 437 -17.92 0.89 22.99
N ALA A 438 -18.00 2.11 23.52
CA ALA A 438 -19.26 2.73 23.92
C ALA A 438 -20.00 3.44 22.77
N GLY A 439 -19.39 3.46 21.58
CA GLY A 439 -19.96 4.03 20.38
C GLY A 439 -20.68 3.01 19.50
N LYS A 440 -21.02 3.44 18.29
CA LYS A 440 -21.67 2.61 17.26
C LYS A 440 -20.91 2.74 15.94
N VAL A 441 -20.67 1.62 15.26
CA VAL A 441 -20.12 1.63 13.90
C VAL A 441 -21.24 1.28 12.93
N THR A 442 -21.45 2.11 11.92
CA THR A 442 -22.39 1.86 10.84
C THR A 442 -21.63 1.76 9.53
N VAL A 443 -21.94 0.72 8.76
CA VAL A 443 -21.40 0.48 7.41
C VAL A 443 -22.52 0.63 6.40
N THR A 444 -22.25 1.35 5.32
CA THR A 444 -23.08 1.46 4.13
C THR A 444 -22.23 1.21 2.88
N PRO A 445 -22.81 1.06 1.68
CA PRO A 445 -22.03 0.88 0.46
C PRO A 445 -21.01 1.99 0.23
N GLU A 446 -21.30 3.21 0.70
CA GLU A 446 -20.46 4.37 0.39
C GLU A 446 -19.62 4.87 1.56
N SER A 447 -19.85 4.34 2.76
CA SER A 447 -19.12 4.83 3.93
C SER A 447 -19.07 3.90 5.12
N VAL A 448 -18.10 4.16 5.99
CA VAL A 448 -18.12 3.71 7.39
C VAL A 448 -18.22 4.93 8.29
N VAL A 449 -19.16 4.87 9.24
CA VAL A 449 -19.41 5.93 10.22
C VAL A 449 -19.17 5.38 11.61
N ILE A 450 -18.27 6.02 12.35
CA ILE A 450 -18.00 5.72 13.76
C ILE A 450 -18.62 6.83 14.58
N GLN A 451 -19.64 6.50 15.36
CA GLN A 451 -20.33 7.44 16.23
C GLN A 451 -19.92 7.19 17.69
N GLY A 452 -19.41 8.22 18.36
CA GLY A 452 -19.03 8.18 19.78
C GLY A 452 -19.78 9.20 20.64
N ARG A 453 -19.35 9.36 21.90
CA ARG A 453 -19.90 10.38 22.80
C ARG A 453 -19.29 11.74 22.48
N ARG A 454 -20.10 12.80 22.50
CA ARG A 454 -19.64 14.20 22.37
C ARG A 454 -18.62 14.53 23.45
N GLY A 455 -17.53 15.24 23.10
CA GLY A 455 -16.57 15.77 24.07
C GLY A 455 -15.14 15.24 23.99
N SER A 456 -14.81 14.31 23.08
CA SER A 456 -13.42 13.87 22.91
C SER A 456 -13.15 13.36 21.49
N SER A 457 -12.75 14.28 20.60
CA SER A 457 -12.32 13.92 19.24
C SER A 457 -11.06 13.06 19.24
N THR A 458 -10.18 13.18 20.24
CA THR A 458 -9.09 12.21 20.48
C THR A 458 -9.64 10.82 20.75
N SER A 459 -10.70 10.69 21.55
CA SER A 459 -11.32 9.38 21.78
C SER A 459 -11.94 8.81 20.51
N LEU A 460 -12.53 9.63 19.62
CA LEU A 460 -13.06 9.16 18.33
C LEU A 460 -11.95 8.65 17.41
N LEU A 461 -10.81 9.37 17.34
CA LEU A 461 -9.65 8.94 16.58
C LEU A 461 -9.01 7.67 17.18
N ASP A 462 -8.81 7.62 18.50
CA ASP A 462 -8.24 6.45 19.17
C ASP A 462 -9.17 5.23 19.08
N GLN A 463 -10.48 5.46 19.16
CA GLN A 463 -11.50 4.42 18.94
C GLN A 463 -11.50 3.94 17.50
N PHE A 464 -11.31 4.84 16.53
CA PHE A 464 -11.10 4.48 15.13
C PHE A 464 -9.82 3.69 14.92
N LEU A 465 -8.70 4.13 15.49
CA LEU A 465 -7.44 3.40 15.42
C LEU A 465 -7.57 2.02 16.08
N ALA A 466 -8.33 1.88 17.17
CA ALA A 466 -8.64 0.60 17.79
C ALA A 466 -9.55 -0.28 16.91
N PHE A 467 -10.54 0.32 16.25
CA PHE A 467 -11.38 -0.34 15.26
C PHE A 467 -10.54 -0.82 14.08
N LEU A 468 -9.74 0.04 13.44
CA LEU A 468 -8.78 -0.37 12.41
C LEU A 468 -7.85 -1.46 12.92
N LYS A 469 -7.28 -1.36 14.11
CA LYS A 469 -6.34 -2.38 14.61
C LYS A 469 -6.97 -3.78 14.74
N LYS A 470 -8.28 -3.86 14.98
CA LYS A 470 -9.05 -5.11 14.93
C LYS A 470 -9.46 -5.51 13.50
N PHE A 471 -9.69 -4.49 12.68
CA PHE A 471 -10.19 -4.41 11.30
C PHE A 471 -9.20 -4.38 10.11
N THR A 472 -7.88 -4.25 10.32
CA THR A 472 -6.90 -3.92 9.25
C THR A 472 -5.50 -4.49 9.42
N GLY A 473 -5.22 -5.23 10.50
CA GLY A 473 -3.97 -5.97 10.63
C GLY A 473 -2.64 -5.24 10.39
N LEU A 474 -2.53 -3.88 10.37
CA LEU A 474 -1.28 -3.09 10.45
C LEU A 474 -1.55 -1.57 10.27
N GLY A 475 -1.09 -0.75 11.24
CA GLY A 475 -0.60 0.63 11.07
C GLY A 475 -1.60 1.75 10.68
N GLU A 476 -1.36 2.97 11.19
CA GLU A 476 -2.20 4.16 10.93
C GLU A 476 -2.45 4.40 9.42
N PRO A 477 -3.66 4.87 9.04
CA PRO A 477 -3.96 5.16 7.63
C PRO A 477 -3.01 6.24 7.12
N ARG A 478 -2.36 5.97 5.98
CA ARG A 478 -1.53 6.97 5.29
C ARG A 478 -2.40 8.17 4.95
N ALA A 479 -1.89 9.36 5.23
CA ALA A 479 -2.55 10.63 4.94
C ALA A 479 -3.01 10.67 3.47
N LEU A 480 -4.26 11.10 3.25
CA LEU A 480 -4.81 11.27 1.91
C LEU A 480 -3.92 12.24 1.12
N PRO A 481 -3.65 11.98 -0.17
CA PRO A 481 -2.89 12.91 -0.98
C PRO A 481 -3.62 14.27 -1.03
N PRO A 482 -2.89 15.40 -1.03
CA PRO A 482 -3.49 16.72 -1.15
C PRO A 482 -4.30 16.79 -2.46
N ALA A 483 -5.46 17.44 -2.39
CA ALA A 483 -6.30 17.68 -3.57
C ALA A 483 -5.45 18.39 -4.64
N GLY A 484 -5.31 17.73 -5.80
CA GLY A 484 -4.56 18.26 -6.94
C GLY A 484 -5.07 19.64 -7.34
N GLY A 485 -4.10 20.53 -7.64
CA GLY A 485 -4.36 21.88 -8.15
C GLY A 485 -4.78 21.92 -9.61
#